data_AF-A0A919PPP9-F1
#
_entry.id   AF-A0A919PPP9-F1
#
_cell.length_a   1.000
_cell.length_b   1.000
_cell.length_c   1.000
_cell.angle_alpha   90.00
_cell.angle_beta   90.00
_cell.angle_gamma   90.00
#
_symmetry.space_group_name_H-M   'P 1'
#
loop_
_entity.id
_entity.type
_entity.pdbx_description
1 polymer ?
#
loop_
_entity_poly.entity_id
_entity_poly.type
_entity_poly.pdbx_seq_one_letter_code
_entity_poly.pdbx_strand_id
1 'polypeptide(L)'
;MTGAEPPVRRLGRRIEVDRDAVEHGFASLVLTVVELLRQLMERQALRRVDVGDLTDDQIERIGETLMALEEQMAELREHFGLSPEDLNLDLGPLGPLLPRDPP
;
A
#
# COMPACT_ATOMS: atom_id res chain seq x y z
N MET A 1 -22.54 53.57 11.75
CA MET A 1 -22.07 53.00 10.47
C MET A 1 -20.56 52.91 10.50
N THR A 2 -20.00 51.77 10.92
CA THR A 2 -18.61 51.38 10.63
C THR A 2 -18.62 49.86 10.63
N GLY A 3 -18.61 49.28 9.43
CA GLY A 3 -18.57 47.84 9.24
C GLY A 3 -17.20 47.30 9.66
N ALA A 4 -17.19 46.32 10.56
CA ALA A 4 -16.03 45.48 10.79
C ALA A 4 -15.99 44.45 9.65
N GLU A 5 -15.07 44.64 8.70
CA GLU A 5 -14.75 43.57 7.76
C GLU A 5 -13.94 42.49 8.51
N PRO A 6 -14.37 41.21 8.47
CA PRO A 6 -13.55 40.14 9.01
C PRO A 6 -12.33 39.96 8.10
N PRO A 7 -11.13 39.68 8.65
CA PRO A 7 -9.98 39.36 7.81
C PRO A 7 -10.28 38.03 7.13
N VAL A 8 -10.57 38.09 5.83
CA VAL A 8 -10.64 36.92 4.97
C VAL A 8 -9.24 36.31 4.97
N ARG A 9 -9.01 35.30 5.80
CA ARG A 9 -7.82 34.44 5.72
C ARG A 9 -7.87 33.80 4.34
N ARG A 10 -7.23 34.44 3.37
CA ARG A 10 -7.04 33.86 2.04
C ARG A 10 -6.46 32.48 2.28
N LEU A 11 -7.12 31.46 1.73
CA LEU A 11 -6.57 30.12 1.56
C LEU A 11 -5.36 30.22 0.62
N GLY A 12 -4.28 30.78 1.14
CA GLY A 12 -2.93 30.66 0.64
C GLY A 12 -2.18 29.71 1.54
N ARG A 13 -2.84 28.61 1.97
CA ARG A 13 -2.14 27.41 2.41
C ARG A 13 -1.53 26.85 1.13
N ARG A 14 -0.42 27.47 0.69
CA ARG A 14 0.61 26.74 -0.02
C ARG A 14 0.71 25.42 0.71
N ILE A 15 0.44 24.34 -0.02
CA ILE A 15 0.74 23.02 0.48
C ILE A 15 2.25 23.07 0.66
N GLU A 16 2.68 23.47 1.85
CA GLU A 16 3.97 23.13 2.41
C GLU A 16 3.83 21.62 2.61
N VAL A 17 3.87 20.90 1.49
CA VAL A 17 3.96 19.46 1.51
C VAL A 17 5.34 19.25 2.08
N ASP A 18 5.36 18.95 3.37
CA ASP A 18 6.54 18.50 4.05
C ASP A 18 7.14 17.38 3.19
N ARG A 19 8.33 17.64 2.64
CA ARG A 19 8.95 16.79 1.62
C ARG A 19 9.10 15.37 2.16
N ASP A 20 9.43 15.25 3.44
CA ASP A 20 9.59 13.98 4.13
C ASP A 20 8.23 13.26 4.25
N ALA A 21 7.15 14.00 4.52
CA ALA A 21 5.79 13.45 4.56
C ALA A 21 5.28 13.00 3.18
N VAL A 22 5.68 13.67 2.08
CA VAL A 22 5.37 13.23 0.71
C VAL A 22 6.12 11.96 0.36
N GLU A 23 7.42 11.93 0.65
CA GLU A 23 8.28 10.78 0.36
C GLU A 23 7.76 9.54 1.11
N HIS A 24 7.42 9.68 2.38
CA HIS A 24 6.82 8.61 3.18
C HIS A 24 5.43 8.18 2.68
N GLY A 25 4.55 9.14 2.37
CA GLY A 25 3.20 8.84 1.86
C GLY A 25 3.22 8.17 0.48
N PHE A 26 4.15 8.57 -0.39
CA PHE A 26 4.35 7.94 -1.69
C PHE A 26 4.93 6.53 -1.56
N ALA A 27 5.90 6.33 -0.67
CA ALA A 27 6.45 5.00 -0.38
C ALA A 27 5.35 4.06 0.14
N SER A 28 4.54 4.51 1.11
CA SER A 28 3.39 3.74 1.61
C SER A 28 2.43 3.38 0.46
N LEU A 29 2.06 4.33 -0.41
CA LEU A 29 1.17 4.05 -1.55
C LEU A 29 1.75 3.01 -2.52
N VAL A 30 3.03 3.15 -2.90
CA VAL A 30 3.67 2.21 -3.82
C VAL A 30 3.76 0.82 -3.19
N LEU A 31 4.22 0.73 -1.94
CA LEU A 31 4.32 -0.53 -1.21
C LEU A 31 2.95 -1.18 -1.03
N THR A 32 1.91 -0.39 -0.79
CA THR A 32 0.53 -0.86 -0.74
C THR A 32 0.08 -1.48 -2.06
N VAL A 33 0.38 -0.85 -3.20
CA VAL A 33 0.04 -1.39 -4.53
C VAL A 33 0.81 -2.68 -4.81
N VAL A 34 2.09 -2.74 -4.43
CA VAL A 34 2.90 -3.96 -4.57
C VAL A 34 2.33 -5.09 -3.72
N GLU A 35 1.92 -4.78 -2.49
CA GLU A 35 1.30 -5.75 -1.57
C GLU A 35 -0.03 -6.30 -2.12
N LEU A 36 -0.87 -5.44 -2.70
CA LEU A 36 -2.08 -5.89 -3.40
C LEU A 36 -1.76 -6.86 -4.54
N LEU A 37 -0.74 -6.54 -5.35
CA LEU A 37 -0.34 -7.41 -6.46
C LEU A 37 0.19 -8.74 -5.94
N ARG A 38 0.96 -8.75 -4.84
CA ARG A 38 1.43 -9.97 -4.17
C ARG A 38 0.25 -10.85 -3.75
N GLN A 39 -0.72 -10.29 -3.02
CA GLN A 39 -1.92 -11.01 -2.58
C GLN A 39 -2.76 -11.55 -3.75
N LEU A 40 -2.91 -10.76 -4.81
CA LEU A 40 -3.61 -11.19 -6.01
C LEU A 40 -2.89 -12.38 -6.67
N MET A 41 -1.57 -12.28 -6.84
CA MET A 41 -0.75 -13.33 -7.45
C MET A 41 -0.81 -14.62 -6.61
N GLU A 42 -0.72 -14.51 -5.28
CA GLU A 42 -0.86 -15.62 -4.35
C GLU A 42 -2.22 -16.32 -4.51
N ARG A 43 -3.31 -15.55 -4.51
CA ARG A 43 -4.67 -16.09 -4.69
C ARG A 43 -4.86 -16.73 -6.07
N GLN A 44 -4.24 -16.19 -7.11
CA GLN A 44 -4.26 -16.78 -8.44
C GLN A 44 -3.44 -18.06 -8.53
N ALA A 45 -2.28 -18.11 -7.86
CA ALA A 45 -1.44 -19.29 -7.77
C ALA A 45 -2.20 -20.44 -7.10
N LEU A 46 -2.78 -20.19 -5.92
CA LEU A 46 -3.61 -21.18 -5.21
C LEU A 46 -4.74 -21.71 -6.09
N ARG A 47 -5.50 -20.81 -6.75
CA ARG A 47 -6.56 -21.23 -7.67
C ARG A 47 -6.04 -22.10 -8.81
N ARG A 48 -4.88 -21.78 -9.38
CA ARG A 48 -4.28 -22.54 -10.48
C ARG A 48 -3.76 -23.92 -10.04
N VAL A 49 -3.25 -24.02 -8.81
CA VAL A 49 -2.90 -25.29 -8.19
C VAL A 49 -4.14 -26.17 -8.03
N ASP A 50 -5.23 -25.62 -7.48
CA ASP A 50 -6.48 -26.35 -7.25
C ASP A 50 -7.08 -26.93 -8.54
N VAL A 51 -6.95 -26.23 -9.67
CA VAL A 51 -7.46 -26.69 -10.97
C VAL A 51 -6.44 -27.51 -11.77
N GLY A 52 -5.22 -27.72 -11.24
CA GLY A 52 -4.16 -28.50 -11.87
C GLY A 52 -3.53 -27.84 -13.11
N ASP A 53 -3.57 -26.51 -13.21
CA ASP A 53 -3.03 -25.73 -14.35
C ASP A 53 -1.53 -25.39 -14.18
N LEU A 54 -0.87 -25.93 -13.16
CA LEU A 54 0.55 -25.73 -12.88
C LEU A 54 1.26 -27.06 -12.61
N THR A 55 2.47 -27.20 -13.12
CA THR A 55 3.39 -28.28 -12.75
C THR A 55 4.02 -28.02 -11.39
N ASP A 56 4.52 -29.06 -10.71
CA ASP A 56 5.21 -28.92 -9.42
C ASP A 56 6.36 -27.89 -9.46
N ASP A 57 7.21 -27.94 -10.50
CA ASP A 57 8.28 -26.95 -10.73
C ASP A 57 7.76 -25.51 -10.91
N GLN A 58 6.55 -25.32 -11.45
CA GLN A 58 5.95 -24.00 -11.58
C GLN A 58 5.44 -23.49 -10.23
N ILE A 59 4.88 -24.38 -9.40
CA ILE A 59 4.40 -24.06 -8.05
C ILE A 59 5.59 -23.61 -7.19
N GLU A 60 6.68 -24.38 -7.21
CA GLU A 60 7.89 -24.08 -6.44
C GLU A 60 8.46 -22.71 -6.81
N ARG A 61 8.67 -22.44 -8.11
CA ARG A 61 9.18 -21.14 -8.57
C ARG A 61 8.28 -19.95 -8.19
N ILE A 62 6.95 -20.14 -8.23
CA ILE A 62 6.02 -19.09 -7.80
C ILE A 62 6.18 -18.83 -6.30
N GLY A 63 6.25 -19.90 -5.49
CA GLY A 63 6.49 -19.80 -4.06
C GLY A 63 7.79 -19.06 -3.74
N GLU A 64 8.90 -19.44 -4.35
CA GLU A 64 10.21 -18.78 -4.20
C GLU A 64 10.14 -17.28 -4.55
N THR A 65 9.46 -16.95 -5.65
CA THR A 65 9.32 -15.55 -6.09
C THR A 65 8.50 -14.74 -5.10
N LEU A 66 7.41 -15.30 -4.56
CA LEU A 66 6.57 -14.61 -3.56
C LEU A 66 7.31 -14.41 -2.24
N MET A 67 8.11 -15.39 -1.81
CA MET A 67 8.95 -15.28 -0.61
C MET A 67 10.03 -14.20 -0.78
N ALA A 68 10.71 -14.18 -1.92
CA ALA A 68 11.70 -13.14 -2.22
C ALA A 68 11.06 -11.74 -2.25
N LEU A 69 9.85 -11.61 -2.81
CA LEU A 69 9.11 -10.35 -2.79
C LEU A 69 8.76 -9.92 -1.35
N GLU A 70 8.35 -10.85 -0.49
CA GLU A 70 8.04 -10.55 0.91
C GLU A 70 9.27 -10.06 1.69
N GLU A 71 10.43 -10.66 1.46
CA GLU A 71 11.71 -10.23 2.06
C GLU A 71 12.08 -8.81 1.61
N GLN A 72 12.03 -8.54 0.30
CA GLN A 72 12.30 -7.20 -0.24
C GLN A 72 11.28 -6.15 0.26
N MET A 73 10.02 -6.54 0.44
CA MET A 73 9.00 -5.69 1.05
C MET A 73 9.31 -5.39 2.52
N ALA A 74 9.87 -6.34 3.28
CA ALA A 74 10.31 -6.10 4.66
C ALA A 74 11.46 -5.08 4.72
N GLU A 75 12.47 -5.23 3.87
CA GLU A 75 13.60 -4.29 3.78
C GLU A 75 13.14 -2.86 3.42
N LEU A 76 12.25 -2.72 2.43
CA LEU A 76 11.74 -1.41 2.04
C LEU A 76 10.88 -0.77 3.13
N ARG A 77 10.03 -1.55 3.82
CA ARG A 77 9.24 -1.06 4.95
C ARG A 77 10.15 -0.52 6.05
N GLU A 78 11.19 -1.27 6.43
CA GLU A 78 12.17 -0.82 7.43
C GLU A 78 12.88 0.46 6.98
N HIS A 79 13.32 0.53 5.72
CA HIS A 79 13.99 1.70 5.16
C HIS A 79 13.14 2.97 5.24
N PHE A 80 11.83 2.86 4.98
CA PHE A 80 10.90 3.99 5.03
C PHE A 80 10.25 4.19 6.40
N GLY A 81 10.56 3.37 7.41
CA GLY A 81 9.97 3.45 8.75
C GLY A 81 8.48 3.09 8.80
N LEU A 82 8.02 2.26 7.87
CA LEU A 82 6.63 1.84 7.71
C LEU A 82 6.35 0.53 8.45
N SER A 83 5.23 0.49 9.17
CA SER A 83 4.67 -0.75 9.68
C SER A 83 3.80 -1.44 8.61
N PRO A 84 3.49 -2.74 8.76
CA PRO A 84 2.52 -3.42 7.90
C PRO A 84 1.15 -2.74 7.86
N GLU A 85 0.75 -2.11 8.98
CA GLU A 85 -0.53 -1.42 9.11
C GLU A 85 -0.59 -0.15 8.25
N ASP A 86 0.57 0.50 8.04
CA ASP A 86 0.69 1.70 7.20
C ASP A 86 0.51 1.41 5.71
N LEU A 87 0.52 0.14 5.31
CA LEU A 87 0.19 -0.29 3.94
C LEU A 87 -1.31 -0.45 3.74
N ASN A 88 -2.12 -0.47 4.79
CA ASN A 88 -3.57 -0.56 4.62
C ASN A 88 -4.21 0.84 4.56
N LEU A 89 -3.94 1.54 3.45
CA LEU A 89 -4.43 2.89 3.21
C LEU A 89 -5.97 2.96 3.29
N ASP A 90 -6.47 3.86 4.13
CA ASP A 90 -7.89 4.20 4.18
C ASP A 90 -8.24 5.20 3.06
N LEU A 91 -9.07 4.75 2.12
CA LEU A 91 -9.55 5.58 1.02
C LEU A 91 -10.82 6.36 1.35
N GLY A 92 -11.24 6.39 2.63
CA GLY A 92 -12.44 7.09 3.09
C GLY A 92 -13.72 6.32 2.72
N PRO A 93 -14.58 6.84 1.82
CA PRO A 93 -15.83 6.17 1.47
C PRO A 93 -15.66 4.81 0.78
N LEU A 94 -14.47 4.52 0.24
CA LEU A 94 -14.14 3.22 -0.35
C LEU A 94 -13.59 2.22 0.68
N GLY A 95 -13.30 2.67 1.90
CA GLY A 95 -12.72 1.84 2.96
C GLY A 95 -11.23 1.54 2.76
N PRO A 96 -10.68 0.57 3.53
CA PRO A 96 -9.29 0.16 3.45
C PRO A 96 -8.97 -0.50 2.10
N LEU A 97 -7.79 -0.20 1.54
CA LEU A 97 -7.37 -0.74 0.24
C LEU A 97 -7.01 -2.24 0.31
N LEU A 98 -6.36 -2.69 1.40
CA LEU A 98 -6.02 -4.09 1.61
C LEU A 98 -7.17 -4.80 2.34
N PRO A 99 -7.59 -5.99 1.89
CA PRO A 99 -8.51 -6.81 2.67
C PRO A 99 -7.89 -7.11 4.04
N ARG A 100 -8.66 -6.90 5.11
CA ARG A 100 -8.28 -7.38 6.44
C ARG A 100 -8.48 -8.88 6.43
N ASP A 101 -7.41 -9.67 6.28
CA ASP A 101 -7.53 -11.10 6.49
C ASP A 101 -8.02 -11.34 7.93
N PRO A 102 -9.14 -12.04 8.15
CA PRO A 102 -9.52 -12.45 9.48
C PRO A 102 -8.57 -13.57 9.94
N PRO A 103 -8.32 -13.68 11.26
CA PRO A 103 -7.54 -14.78 11.84
C PRO A 103 -8.19 -16.15 11.62
#